data_AF-A0A3D4KVJ3-F1
#
_entry.id   AF-A0A3D4KVJ3-F1
#
_cell.length_a   1.000
_cell.length_b   1.000
_cell.length_c   1.000
_cell.angle_alpha   90.00
_cell.angle_beta   90.00
_cell.angle_gamma   90.00
#
_symmetry.space_group_name_H-M   'P 1'
#
loop_
_entity.id
_entity.type
_entity.pdbx_description
1 polymer ?
#
loop_
_entity_poly.entity_id
_entity_poly.type
_entity_poly.pdbx_seq_one_letter_code
_entity_poly.pdbx_strand_id
1 'polypeptide(L)'
;MQQQANRRRKKKRKNRNKVIAARLIFAAVIILAVVLLIFGGYKLYGVISDAMNDDVSVTTVTVTGRGEIKQTIVEQFDPGMYDEDSLRKDIETKVKDAGSEVSAEELDIEDGKAVLKMKYDSDDAMSAFNEEVFYADTIDALKKQGVTFDTAAEAAGGSHAVIVSETMDIRCPKKILYTDGDVSTDSENEKLAHCTTEGGALALVIY
;
A
#
# COMPACT_ATOMS: atom_id res chain seq x y z
N MET A 1 21.32 32.84 3.20
CA MET A 1 20.58 31.66 2.69
C MET A 1 19.59 31.04 3.69
N GLN A 2 19.87 30.97 5.00
CA GLN A 2 18.95 30.36 5.99
C GLN A 2 17.57 31.07 6.16
N GLN A 3 17.49 32.39 6.03
CA GLN A 3 16.20 33.11 6.16
C GLN A 3 15.20 32.84 5.02
N GLN A 4 15.67 32.55 3.80
CA GLN A 4 14.79 32.22 2.68
C GLN A 4 14.21 30.80 2.79
N ALA A 5 14.98 29.85 3.35
CA ALA A 5 14.52 28.49 3.65
C ALA A 5 13.40 28.48 4.71
N ASN A 6 13.52 29.30 5.75
CA ASN A 6 12.52 29.39 6.81
C ASN A 6 11.21 30.05 6.36
N ARG A 7 11.26 30.99 5.41
CA ARG A 7 10.05 31.59 4.80
C ARG A 7 9.31 30.59 3.90
N ARG A 8 10.03 29.74 3.14
CA ARG A 8 9.45 28.66 2.32
C ARG A 8 8.78 27.57 3.18
N ARG A 9 9.39 27.19 4.31
CA ARG A 9 8.83 26.21 5.27
C ARG A 9 7.51 26.68 5.91
N LYS A 10 7.42 27.96 6.31
CA LYS A 10 6.18 28.53 6.88
C LYS A 10 5.04 28.62 5.87
N LYS A 11 5.35 28.91 4.60
CA LYS A 11 4.36 28.95 3.50
C LYS A 11 3.82 27.54 3.15
N LYS A 12 4.68 26.52 3.12
CA LYS A 12 4.28 25.09 3.02
C LYS A 12 3.33 24.67 4.16
N ARG A 13 3.61 25.08 5.40
CA ARG A 13 2.78 24.73 6.57
C ARG A 13 1.37 25.37 6.54
N LYS A 14 1.25 26.60 6.05
CA LYS A 14 -0.07 27.29 5.95
C LYS A 14 -0.94 26.74 4.82
N ASN A 15 -0.33 26.26 3.73
CA ASN A 15 -1.04 25.56 2.66
C ASN A 15 -1.43 24.13 3.08
N ARG A 16 -0.58 23.43 3.84
CA ARG A 16 -0.91 22.14 4.46
C ARG A 16 -2.19 22.21 5.31
N ASN A 17 -2.40 23.25 6.11
CA ASN A 17 -3.61 23.33 6.96
C ASN A 17 -4.91 23.58 6.17
N LYS A 18 -4.85 24.30 5.05
CA LYS A 18 -6.01 24.46 4.14
C LYS A 18 -6.31 23.19 3.37
N VAL A 19 -5.26 22.45 3.01
CA VAL A 19 -5.34 21.13 2.38
C VAL A 19 -5.84 20.08 3.38
N ILE A 20 -5.48 20.14 4.66
CA ILE A 20 -6.00 19.28 5.73
C ILE A 20 -7.52 19.48 5.93
N ALA A 21 -8.03 20.72 5.85
CA ALA A 21 -9.47 20.98 5.96
C ALA A 21 -10.27 20.46 4.75
N ALA A 22 -9.72 20.52 3.53
CA ALA A 22 -10.33 19.90 2.36
C ALA A 22 -10.19 18.36 2.37
N ARG A 23 -9.12 17.83 2.97
CA ARG A 23 -8.84 16.38 3.13
C ARG A 23 -9.74 15.68 4.14
N LEU A 24 -10.27 16.38 5.14
CA LEU A 24 -11.29 15.83 6.06
C LEU A 24 -12.61 15.55 5.35
N ILE A 25 -12.92 16.29 4.28
CA ILE A 25 -14.17 16.12 3.53
C ILE A 25 -14.08 14.89 2.61
N PHE A 26 -12.92 14.64 2.00
CA PHE A 26 -12.75 13.52 1.06
C PHE A 26 -12.55 12.16 1.76
N ALA A 27 -11.76 12.12 2.84
CA ALA A 27 -11.63 10.92 3.67
C ALA A 27 -12.96 10.55 4.36
N ALA A 28 -13.78 11.54 4.72
CA ALA A 28 -15.12 11.29 5.26
C ALA A 28 -16.07 10.66 4.23
N VAL A 29 -15.92 10.94 2.93
CA VAL A 29 -16.77 10.34 1.88
C VAL A 29 -16.41 8.86 1.64
N ILE A 30 -15.12 8.52 1.65
CA ILE A 30 -14.65 7.14 1.49
C ILE A 30 -14.98 6.32 2.74
N ILE A 31 -14.76 6.87 3.94
CA ILE A 31 -15.11 6.18 5.20
C ILE A 31 -16.63 6.02 5.33
N LEU A 32 -17.46 6.99 4.91
CA LEU A 32 -18.91 6.85 4.91
C LEU A 32 -19.39 5.77 3.92
N ALA A 33 -18.74 5.65 2.75
CA ALA A 33 -19.04 4.59 1.78
C ALA A 33 -18.68 3.20 2.33
N VAL A 34 -17.52 3.06 2.99
CA VAL A 34 -17.10 1.81 3.64
C VAL A 34 -18.01 1.45 4.82
N VAL A 35 -18.45 2.42 5.62
CA VAL A 35 -19.41 2.19 6.73
C VAL A 35 -20.79 1.78 6.20
N LEU A 36 -21.24 2.31 5.07
CA LEU A 36 -22.49 1.88 4.42
C LEU A 36 -22.38 0.48 3.82
N LEU A 37 -21.20 0.07 3.34
CA LEU A 37 -20.93 -1.29 2.87
C LEU A 37 -20.87 -2.32 4.01
N ILE A 38 -20.29 -1.95 5.16
CA ILE A 38 -20.24 -2.80 6.36
C ILE A 38 -21.65 -3.07 6.95
N PHE A 39 -22.57 -2.11 6.82
CA PHE A 39 -23.98 -2.31 7.24
C PHE A 39 -24.86 -2.99 6.18
N GLY A 40 -24.41 -3.11 4.93
CA GLY A 40 -25.23 -3.51 3.79
C GLY A 40 -25.07 -4.94 3.26
N GLY A 41 -24.08 -5.73 3.68
CA GLY A 41 -23.76 -6.96 2.94
C GLY A 41 -23.06 -8.06 3.73
N TYR A 42 -23.66 -8.57 4.79
CA TYR A 42 -23.29 -9.89 5.30
C TYR A 42 -23.89 -10.99 4.39
N LYS A 43 -22.99 -11.69 3.67
CA LYS A 43 -23.14 -12.92 2.85
C LYS A 43 -23.38 -12.75 1.34
N LEU A 44 -22.40 -13.14 0.52
CA LEU A 44 -22.50 -14.31 -0.37
C LEU A 44 -21.13 -14.72 -0.95
N TYR A 45 -20.95 -16.04 -1.12
CA TYR A 45 -19.79 -16.78 -1.62
C TYR A 45 -19.65 -16.76 -3.15
N GLY A 46 -18.40 -16.82 -3.65
CA GLY A 46 -17.91 -17.87 -4.56
C GLY A 46 -18.19 -17.80 -6.08
N VAL A 47 -17.09 -18.03 -6.83
CA VAL A 47 -16.96 -18.50 -8.24
C VAL A 47 -17.07 -17.43 -9.33
N ILE A 48 -15.92 -16.97 -9.88
CA ILE A 48 -15.56 -16.83 -11.33
C ILE A 48 -14.00 -16.86 -11.40
N SER A 49 -13.32 -17.96 -11.76
CA SER A 49 -13.01 -18.65 -13.04
C SER A 49 -11.72 -18.19 -13.79
N ASP A 50 -10.61 -18.86 -13.47
CA ASP A 50 -9.73 -19.63 -14.37
C ASP A 50 -9.01 -18.96 -15.58
N ALA A 51 -8.96 -17.62 -15.70
CA ALA A 51 -8.21 -16.94 -16.78
C ALA A 51 -7.03 -16.06 -16.31
N MET A 52 -6.90 -15.76 -15.01
CA MET A 52 -5.81 -14.94 -14.49
C MET A 52 -4.82 -15.79 -13.69
N ASN A 53 -3.69 -16.15 -14.31
CA ASN A 53 -2.55 -16.76 -13.61
C ASN A 53 -1.87 -15.72 -12.68
N ASP A 54 -2.52 -15.44 -11.56
CA ASP A 54 -1.96 -15.40 -10.21
C ASP A 54 -3.15 -15.09 -9.28
N ASP A 55 -3.43 -16.02 -8.37
CA ASP A 55 -4.59 -16.12 -7.48
C ASP A 55 -4.59 -15.02 -6.39
N VAL A 56 -4.51 -13.76 -6.80
CA VAL A 56 -4.44 -12.61 -5.90
C VAL A 56 -5.87 -12.19 -5.58
N SER A 57 -6.37 -12.69 -4.46
CA SER A 57 -7.68 -12.31 -3.89
C SER A 57 -7.60 -11.12 -2.95
N VAL A 58 -6.38 -10.72 -2.56
CA VAL A 58 -6.08 -9.65 -1.60
C VAL A 58 -5.00 -8.75 -2.20
N THR A 59 -5.06 -7.44 -1.94
CA THR A 59 -4.00 -6.52 -2.37
C THR A 59 -2.63 -7.03 -1.96
N THR A 60 -1.74 -7.20 -2.93
CA THR A 60 -0.41 -7.79 -2.73
C THR A 60 0.67 -6.83 -3.20
N VAL A 61 1.71 -6.67 -2.38
CA VAL A 61 2.91 -5.91 -2.70
C VAL A 61 4.10 -6.86 -2.84
N THR A 62 4.77 -6.80 -3.98
CA THR A 62 6.02 -7.50 -4.24
C THR A 62 7.18 -6.53 -4.14
N VAL A 63 8.10 -6.82 -3.23
CA VAL A 63 9.36 -6.08 -3.10
C VAL A 63 10.42 -6.81 -3.91
N THR A 64 10.96 -6.15 -4.93
CA THR A 64 12.01 -6.76 -5.75
C THR A 64 13.39 -6.61 -5.09
N GLY A 65 14.33 -7.49 -5.40
CA GLY A 65 15.71 -7.38 -4.90
C GLY A 65 16.49 -6.14 -5.40
N ARG A 66 15.87 -5.27 -6.22
CA ARG A 66 16.46 -4.02 -6.73
C ARG A 66 15.83 -2.77 -6.10
N GLY A 67 14.89 -2.91 -5.17
CA GLY A 67 14.18 -1.79 -4.54
C GLY A 67 12.93 -1.30 -5.29
N GLU A 68 12.70 -1.79 -6.51
CA GLU A 68 11.43 -1.57 -7.22
C GLU A 68 10.30 -2.31 -6.49
N ILE A 69 9.14 -1.65 -6.41
CA ILE A 69 7.93 -2.17 -5.76
C ILE A 69 6.83 -2.36 -6.80
N LYS A 70 6.19 -3.53 -6.76
CA LYS A 70 5.01 -3.83 -7.60
C LYS A 70 3.82 -4.10 -6.70
N GLN A 71 2.71 -3.43 -6.95
CA GLN A 71 1.47 -3.62 -6.19
C GLN A 71 0.38 -4.12 -7.12
N THR A 72 -0.31 -5.17 -6.72
CA THR A 72 -1.56 -5.62 -7.35
C THR A 72 -2.67 -5.30 -6.37
N ILE A 73 -3.47 -4.29 -6.70
CA ILE A 73 -4.61 -3.85 -5.90
C ILE A 73 -5.83 -4.62 -6.37
N VAL A 74 -6.56 -5.17 -5.41
CA VAL A 74 -7.76 -5.98 -5.66
C VAL A 74 -8.91 -5.40 -4.88
N GLU A 75 -9.93 -4.92 -5.59
CA GLU A 75 -11.13 -4.33 -4.98
C GLU A 75 -12.40 -4.88 -5.62
N GLN A 76 -13.49 -4.86 -4.83
CA GLN A 76 -14.82 -5.11 -5.37
C GLN A 76 -15.26 -3.89 -6.18
N PHE A 77 -15.78 -4.14 -7.38
CA PHE A 77 -16.26 -3.13 -8.30
C PHE A 77 -17.77 -3.27 -8.51
N ASP A 78 -18.52 -2.27 -8.09
CA ASP A 78 -19.96 -2.19 -8.32
C ASP A 78 -20.27 -1.15 -9.41
N PRO A 79 -20.66 -1.56 -10.64
CA PRO A 79 -20.98 -0.63 -11.72
C PRO A 79 -22.23 0.22 -11.43
N GLY A 80 -23.04 -0.13 -10.43
CA GLY A 80 -24.14 0.69 -9.95
C GLY A 80 -23.68 1.92 -9.14
N MET A 81 -22.44 1.87 -8.62
CA MET A 81 -21.84 2.92 -7.79
C MET A 81 -20.68 3.64 -8.49
N TYR A 82 -19.99 2.96 -9.40
CA TYR A 82 -18.80 3.47 -10.09
C TYR A 82 -18.90 3.29 -11.60
N ASP A 83 -18.40 4.28 -12.33
CA ASP A 83 -18.25 4.24 -13.78
C ASP A 83 -16.81 3.86 -14.13
N GLU A 84 -16.62 2.84 -14.96
CA GLU A 84 -15.30 2.31 -15.31
C GLU A 84 -14.43 3.36 -16.01
N ASP A 85 -14.99 4.11 -16.97
CA ASP A 85 -14.26 5.14 -17.71
C ASP A 85 -13.77 6.25 -16.77
N SER A 86 -14.61 6.62 -15.81
CA SER A 86 -14.28 7.57 -14.74
C SER A 86 -13.15 7.05 -13.86
N LEU A 87 -13.21 5.78 -13.43
CA LEU A 87 -12.16 5.15 -12.63
C LEU A 87 -10.82 5.12 -13.39
N ARG A 88 -10.83 4.69 -14.66
CA ARG A 88 -9.64 4.65 -15.51
C ARG A 88 -9.01 6.04 -15.66
N LYS A 89 -9.83 7.05 -15.94
CA LYS A 89 -9.38 8.43 -16.09
C LYS A 89 -8.80 9.01 -14.80
N ASP A 90 -9.38 8.68 -13.65
CA ASP A 90 -8.88 9.11 -12.35
C ASP A 90 -7.51 8.50 -12.05
N ILE A 91 -7.33 7.20 -12.33
CA ILE A 91 -6.05 6.51 -12.19
C ILE A 91 -5.00 7.14 -13.11
N GLU A 92 -5.30 7.33 -14.40
CA GLU A 92 -4.40 7.96 -15.37
C GLU A 92 -3.99 9.37 -14.94
N THR A 93 -4.93 10.15 -14.42
CA THR A 93 -4.67 11.52 -13.94
C THR A 93 -3.75 11.50 -12.72
N LYS A 94 -4.02 10.64 -11.74
CA LYS A 94 -3.18 10.53 -10.54
C LYS A 94 -1.75 10.09 -10.87
N VAL A 95 -1.60 9.06 -11.71
CA VAL A 95 -0.27 8.57 -12.13
C VAL A 95 0.50 9.67 -12.86
N LYS A 96 -0.17 10.39 -13.77
CA LYS A 96 0.43 11.51 -14.47
C LYS A 96 0.88 12.63 -13.53
N ASP A 97 0.08 12.95 -12.52
CA ASP A 97 0.41 13.97 -11.52
C ASP A 97 1.56 13.55 -10.59
N ALA A 98 1.74 12.24 -10.37
CA ALA A 98 2.84 11.67 -9.59
C ALA A 98 4.20 11.74 -10.30
N GLY A 99 4.20 11.75 -11.64
CA GLY A 99 5.43 11.81 -12.45
C GLY A 99 5.90 10.43 -12.91
N SER A 100 7.20 10.29 -13.18
CA SER A 100 7.75 9.06 -13.80
C SER A 100 8.06 7.93 -12.81
N GLU A 101 8.05 8.20 -11.51
CA GLU A 101 8.40 7.21 -10.46
C GLU A 101 7.23 6.26 -10.13
N VAL A 102 6.06 6.51 -10.71
CA VAL A 102 4.83 5.72 -10.53
C VAL A 102 4.25 5.40 -11.89
N SER A 103 3.79 4.17 -12.08
CA SER A 103 3.09 3.77 -13.30
C SER A 103 1.96 2.79 -13.00
N ALA A 104 0.84 2.94 -13.72
CA ALA A 104 -0.19 1.90 -13.82
C ALA A 104 0.15 1.03 -15.04
N GLU A 105 0.43 -0.24 -14.82
CA GLU A 105 0.77 -1.19 -15.88
C GLU A 105 -0.50 -1.77 -16.52
N GLU A 106 -1.52 -2.06 -15.70
CA GLU A 106 -2.74 -2.73 -16.14
C GLU A 106 -3.91 -2.38 -15.21
N LEU A 107 -5.10 -2.16 -15.78
CA LEU A 107 -6.37 -2.09 -15.06
C LEU A 107 -7.33 -3.02 -15.77
N ASP A 108 -7.77 -4.04 -15.04
CA ASP A 108 -8.76 -5.00 -15.48
C ASP A 108 -10.01 -4.93 -14.58
N ILE A 109 -11.19 -4.97 -15.20
CA ILE A 109 -12.47 -4.90 -14.49
C ILE A 109 -13.38 -5.95 -15.09
N GLU A 110 -13.52 -7.05 -14.36
CA GLU A 110 -14.35 -8.18 -14.76
C GLU A 110 -15.07 -8.72 -13.52
N ASP A 111 -16.28 -9.26 -13.71
CA ASP A 111 -16.98 -10.03 -12.67
C ASP A 111 -17.19 -9.32 -11.32
N GLY A 112 -17.38 -8.00 -11.36
CA GLY A 112 -17.57 -7.18 -10.17
C GLY A 112 -16.29 -7.01 -9.35
N LYS A 113 -15.12 -7.19 -9.97
CA LYS A 113 -13.80 -7.02 -9.35
C LYS A 113 -12.96 -6.10 -10.22
N ALA A 114 -12.27 -5.15 -9.60
CA ALA A 114 -11.24 -4.36 -10.24
C ALA A 114 -9.86 -4.85 -9.77
N VAL A 115 -8.96 -5.07 -10.73
CA VAL A 115 -7.57 -5.45 -10.50
C VAL A 115 -6.67 -4.41 -11.15
N LEU A 116 -5.93 -3.68 -10.33
CA LEU A 116 -5.00 -2.64 -10.77
C LEU A 116 -3.57 -3.04 -10.44
N LYS A 117 -2.71 -3.13 -11.47
CA LYS A 117 -1.28 -3.36 -11.32
C LYS A 117 -0.52 -2.05 -11.39
N MET A 118 0.14 -1.73 -10.29
CA MET A 118 0.96 -0.54 -10.12
C MET A 118 2.42 -0.92 -9.97
N LYS A 119 3.30 -0.03 -10.43
CA LYS A 119 4.73 -0.10 -10.24
C LYS A 119 5.25 1.23 -9.69
N TYR A 120 6.13 1.11 -8.71
CA TYR A 120 6.81 2.22 -8.04
C TYR A 120 8.31 1.98 -8.09
N ASP A 121 9.08 3.03 -8.39
CA ASP A 121 10.54 2.94 -8.44
C ASP A 121 11.19 2.79 -7.06
N SER A 122 10.49 3.18 -6.00
CA SER A 122 10.93 3.09 -4.60
C SER A 122 9.75 3.00 -3.61
N ASP A 123 10.07 2.65 -2.37
CA ASP A 123 9.14 2.70 -1.24
C ASP A 123 8.66 4.13 -0.92
N ASP A 124 9.54 5.13 -1.06
CA ASP A 124 9.18 6.55 -0.98
C ASP A 124 8.11 6.93 -2.02
N ALA A 125 8.23 6.45 -3.26
CA ALA A 125 7.26 6.72 -4.32
C ALA A 125 5.90 6.07 -4.02
N MET A 126 5.91 4.82 -3.52
CA MET A 126 4.70 4.12 -3.08
C MET A 126 4.01 4.84 -1.93
N SER A 127 4.75 5.10 -0.84
CA SER A 127 4.25 5.84 0.34
C SER A 127 3.67 7.20 -0.05
N ALA A 128 4.35 7.94 -0.94
CA ALA A 128 3.88 9.26 -1.35
C ALA A 128 2.63 9.20 -2.22
N PHE A 129 2.52 8.20 -3.11
CA PHE A 129 1.39 8.04 -4.01
C PHE A 129 0.12 7.53 -3.30
N ASN A 130 0.28 6.52 -2.44
CA ASN A 130 -0.83 5.92 -1.69
C ASN A 130 -1.18 6.70 -0.42
N GLU A 131 -0.34 7.66 -0.01
CA GLU A 131 -0.46 8.40 1.26
C GLU A 131 -0.48 7.46 2.51
N GLU A 132 0.22 6.33 2.42
CA GLU A 132 0.29 5.29 3.47
C GLU A 132 1.70 5.17 4.08
N VAL A 133 1.83 4.45 5.20
CA VAL A 133 3.14 4.07 5.72
C VAL A 133 3.58 2.80 5.00
N PHE A 134 4.57 2.93 4.10
CA PHE A 134 5.22 1.82 3.45
C PHE A 134 6.73 2.06 3.40
N TYR A 135 7.49 1.27 4.16
CA TYR A 135 8.95 1.29 4.12
C TYR A 135 9.46 -0.06 3.64
N ALA A 136 10.40 -0.07 2.69
CA ALA A 136 11.00 -1.31 2.19
C ALA A 136 12.47 -1.07 1.79
N ASP A 137 13.37 -1.27 2.75
CA ASP A 137 14.80 -1.03 2.56
C ASP A 137 15.63 -1.96 3.48
N THR A 138 16.96 -1.85 3.39
CA THR A 138 17.91 -2.43 4.33
C THR A 138 17.63 -1.94 5.75
N ILE A 139 17.82 -2.83 6.74
CA ILE A 139 17.66 -2.48 8.16
C ILE A 139 18.52 -1.27 8.54
N ASP A 140 19.74 -1.18 8.02
CA ASP A 140 20.64 -0.04 8.27
C ASP A 140 20.12 1.28 7.71
N ALA A 141 19.47 1.27 6.54
CA ALA A 141 18.85 2.46 5.97
C ALA A 141 17.64 2.90 6.80
N LEU A 142 16.76 1.96 7.17
CA LEU A 142 15.60 2.23 8.01
C LEU A 142 16.00 2.78 9.39
N LYS A 143 17.06 2.25 10.00
CA LYS A 143 17.64 2.79 11.24
C LYS A 143 18.10 4.24 11.08
N LYS A 144 18.73 4.59 9.95
CA LYS A 144 19.12 5.98 9.65
C LYS A 144 17.92 6.91 9.44
N GLN A 145 16.79 6.36 9.01
CA GLN A 145 15.51 7.07 8.89
C GLN A 145 14.76 7.19 10.22
N GLY A 146 15.25 6.52 11.29
CA GLY A 146 14.70 6.61 12.65
C GLY A 146 13.84 5.43 13.08
N VAL A 147 13.77 4.36 12.29
CA VAL A 147 13.09 3.12 12.65
C VAL A 147 13.90 2.38 13.71
N THR A 148 13.23 1.90 14.75
CA THR A 148 13.83 1.09 15.81
C THR A 148 13.41 -0.37 15.65
N PHE A 149 14.38 -1.28 15.77
CA PHE A 149 14.15 -2.72 15.78
C PHE A 149 14.42 -3.25 17.18
N ASP A 150 13.59 -4.17 17.68
CA ASP A 150 13.81 -4.79 18.97
C ASP A 150 14.92 -5.88 18.90
N THR A 151 15.26 -6.45 20.05
CA THR A 151 16.32 -7.47 20.13
C THR A 151 15.98 -8.74 19.35
N ALA A 152 14.70 -9.11 19.24
CA ALA A 152 14.29 -10.31 18.53
C ALA A 152 14.42 -10.11 17.01
N ALA A 153 13.96 -8.97 16.50
CA ALA A 153 14.13 -8.54 15.13
C ALA A 153 15.61 -8.46 14.72
N GLU A 154 16.47 -7.90 15.58
CA GLU A 154 17.92 -7.85 15.31
C GLU A 154 18.58 -9.24 15.31
N ALA A 155 18.14 -10.14 16.18
CA ALA A 155 18.65 -11.50 16.26
C ALA A 155 18.23 -12.40 15.08
N ALA A 156 17.18 -12.03 14.35
CA ALA A 156 16.66 -12.78 13.19
C ALA A 156 17.66 -12.87 12.02
N GLY A 157 18.64 -11.94 11.95
CA GLY A 157 19.73 -11.99 10.98
C GLY A 157 19.33 -11.61 9.54
N GLY A 158 18.15 -11.03 9.34
CA GLY A 158 17.76 -10.46 8.05
C GLY A 158 18.52 -9.20 7.70
N SER A 159 18.48 -8.85 6.42
CA SER A 159 19.19 -7.71 5.85
C SER A 159 18.27 -6.56 5.48
N HIS A 160 17.00 -6.88 5.19
CA HIS A 160 15.98 -5.95 4.76
C HIS A 160 14.74 -6.11 5.63
N ALA A 161 13.95 -5.04 5.69
CA ALA A 161 12.66 -5.07 6.34
C ALA A 161 11.61 -4.36 5.50
N VAL A 162 10.35 -4.78 5.67
CA VAL A 162 9.16 -4.12 5.15
C VAL A 162 8.29 -3.75 6.34
N ILE A 163 7.82 -2.50 6.37
CA ILE A 163 6.92 -1.98 7.41
C ILE A 163 5.71 -1.39 6.71
N VAL A 164 4.52 -1.83 7.10
CA VAL A 164 3.25 -1.38 6.51
C VAL A 164 2.23 -0.97 7.55
N SER A 165 1.39 0.02 7.22
CA SER A 165 0.22 0.42 8.02
C SER A 165 -1.12 -0.09 7.50
N GLU A 166 -1.16 -0.68 6.31
CA GLU A 166 -2.38 -1.15 5.68
C GLU A 166 -2.38 -2.68 5.56
N THR A 167 -3.60 -3.25 5.52
CA THR A 167 -3.79 -4.69 5.39
C THR A 167 -3.50 -5.11 3.96
N MET A 168 -2.49 -5.95 3.78
CA MET A 168 -2.01 -6.41 2.47
C MET A 168 -1.13 -7.64 2.61
N ASP A 169 -0.94 -8.34 1.51
CA ASP A 169 0.05 -9.39 1.40
C ASP A 169 1.40 -8.83 0.94
N ILE A 170 2.49 -9.27 1.56
CA ILE A 170 3.86 -8.88 1.20
C ILE A 170 4.61 -10.08 0.65
N ARG A 171 5.04 -9.99 -0.60
CA ARG A 171 5.93 -10.96 -1.25
C ARG A 171 7.37 -10.44 -1.24
N CYS A 172 8.20 -11.08 -0.44
CA CYS A 172 9.62 -10.76 -0.29
C CYS A 172 10.48 -11.45 -1.37
N PRO A 173 11.67 -10.91 -1.69
CA PRO A 173 12.59 -11.54 -2.65
C PRO A 173 13.30 -12.77 -2.05
N LYS A 174 13.47 -12.79 -0.73
CA LYS A 174 14.09 -13.87 0.05
C LYS A 174 13.11 -14.41 1.10
N LYS A 175 13.50 -15.53 1.71
CA LYS A 175 12.78 -16.15 2.83
C LYS A 175 12.56 -15.16 3.96
N ILE A 176 11.35 -15.12 4.48
CA ILE A 176 11.02 -14.35 5.68
C ILE A 176 11.64 -15.02 6.90
N LEU A 177 12.34 -14.23 7.70
CA LEU A 177 13.10 -14.69 8.87
C LEU A 177 12.44 -14.28 10.18
N TYR A 178 11.68 -13.18 10.17
CA TYR A 178 11.02 -12.66 11.34
C TYR A 178 9.84 -11.77 10.95
N THR A 179 8.82 -11.77 11.80
CA THR A 179 7.65 -10.91 11.67
C THR A 179 7.27 -10.35 13.04
N ASP A 180 6.70 -9.15 13.06
CA ASP A 180 6.11 -8.54 14.26
C ASP A 180 4.82 -7.79 13.89
N GLY A 181 3.91 -7.65 14.87
CA GLY A 181 2.53 -7.25 14.65
C GLY A 181 1.63 -8.42 14.20
N ASP A 182 0.44 -8.09 13.68
CA ASP A 182 -0.53 -9.09 13.19
C ASP A 182 -0.14 -9.57 11.79
N VAL A 183 0.90 -10.41 11.75
CA VAL A 183 1.46 -10.99 10.52
C VAL A 183 1.47 -12.50 10.61
N SER A 184 1.02 -13.17 9.55
CA SER A 184 1.20 -14.62 9.37
C SER A 184 2.00 -14.90 8.11
N THR A 185 2.79 -15.98 8.11
CA THR A 185 3.53 -16.41 6.92
C THR A 185 2.85 -17.59 6.26
N ASP A 186 2.93 -17.66 4.94
CA ASP A 186 2.39 -18.77 4.18
C ASP A 186 3.29 -20.02 4.35
N SER A 187 2.69 -21.15 4.73
CA SER A 187 3.41 -22.40 4.97
C SER A 187 3.93 -23.07 3.69
N GLU A 188 3.30 -22.79 2.55
CA GLU A 188 3.68 -23.30 1.23
C GLU A 188 4.60 -22.32 0.50
N ASN A 189 4.60 -21.04 0.90
CA ASN A 189 5.45 -19.99 0.34
C ASN A 189 6.17 -19.18 1.42
N GLU A 190 7.40 -19.58 1.76
CA GLU A 190 8.25 -18.96 2.79
C GLU A 190 8.66 -17.49 2.52
N LYS A 191 8.18 -16.88 1.42
CA LYS A 191 8.42 -15.50 1.03
C LYS A 191 7.16 -14.63 1.09
N LEU A 192 6.02 -15.20 1.44
CA LEU A 192 4.73 -14.51 1.50
C LEU A 192 4.32 -14.31 2.97
N ALA A 193 4.00 -13.06 3.31
CA ALA A 193 3.39 -12.67 4.56
C ALA A 193 2.01 -12.06 4.32
N HIS A 194 1.05 -12.42 5.15
CA HIS A 194 -0.26 -11.79 5.23
C HIS A 194 -0.24 -10.80 6.40
N CYS A 195 -0.31 -9.51 6.11
CA CYS A 195 -0.26 -8.45 7.10
C CYS A 195 -1.67 -7.91 7.38
N THR A 196 -2.05 -7.85 8.64
CA THR A 196 -3.25 -7.15 9.13
C THR A 196 -2.81 -6.00 10.04
N THR A 197 -3.48 -4.85 9.96
CA THR A 197 -3.04 -3.61 10.63
C THR A 197 -4.19 -2.92 11.37
N GLU A 198 -5.02 -3.72 12.06
CA GLU A 198 -6.15 -3.20 12.83
C GLU A 198 -5.71 -2.22 13.92
N GLY A 199 -6.53 -1.19 14.17
CA GLY A 199 -6.28 -0.22 15.23
C GLY A 199 -5.07 0.70 15.01
N GLY A 200 -4.51 0.73 13.80
CA GLY A 200 -3.33 1.54 13.46
C GLY A 200 -2.00 0.93 13.92
N ALA A 201 -1.99 -0.37 14.24
CA ALA A 201 -0.76 -1.12 14.45
C ALA A 201 0.04 -1.25 13.13
N LEU A 202 1.36 -1.29 13.23
CA LEU A 202 2.23 -1.55 12.08
C LEU A 202 2.57 -3.04 12.03
N ALA A 203 2.64 -3.57 10.81
CA ALA A 203 3.20 -4.88 10.55
C ALA A 203 4.66 -4.74 10.12
N LEU A 204 5.53 -5.63 10.61
CA LEU A 204 6.95 -5.70 10.27
C LEU A 204 7.26 -7.09 9.70
N VAL A 205 7.99 -7.12 8.58
CA VAL A 205 8.49 -8.35 7.94
C VAL A 205 9.98 -8.19 7.67
N ILE A 206 10.82 -9.15 8.08
CA ILE A 206 12.28 -9.14 7.89
C ILE A 206 12.71 -10.33 7.02
N TYR A 207 13.61 -10.09 6.05
CA TYR A 207 14.12 -11.09 5.10
C TYR A 207 15.59 -10.87 4.66
#